data_AF-A0A9D9DCD1-F1
#
_entry.id   AF-A0A9D9DCD1-F1
#
_cell.length_a   1.000
_cell.length_b   1.000
_cell.length_c   1.000
_cell.angle_alpha   90.00
_cell.angle_beta   90.00
_cell.angle_gamma   90.00
#
_symmetry.space_group_name_H-M   'P 1'
#
loop_
_entity.id
_entity.type
_entity.pdbx_description
1 polymer ?
#
loop_
_entity_poly.entity_id
_entity_poly.type
_entity_poly.pdbx_seq_one_letter_code
_entity_poly.pdbx_strand_id
1 'polypeptide(L)'
;DLPAPAAAQSSDIDGKGLDSGSILWIETRAMTGGSRNILDLSKTAIIASGSAAGTLFETDNSSLMQGCAVFFGIDPENTEVEKEITLRFENIDYFGNKIIYPTGSHANGTWRLQIRGTAADGTKITKYLSSVKNEPDYFTNKIAVFTKIDVDYYELTIYPIDELEKLKQASKVTAYNGPNSKSKLIGIIDD
;
A
#
# COMPACT_ATOMS: atom_id res chain seq x y z
N ASP A 1 -16.96 -28.77 17.96
CA ASP A 1 -15.61 -28.22 17.79
C ASP A 1 -15.15 -28.34 16.37
N LEU A 2 -15.25 -27.25 15.62
CA LEU A 2 -14.54 -27.10 14.36
C LEU A 2 -13.09 -26.72 14.70
N PRO A 3 -12.08 -27.28 14.02
CA PRO A 3 -10.70 -26.92 14.28
C PRO A 3 -10.49 -25.44 13.95
N ALA A 4 -9.79 -24.73 14.84
CA ALA A 4 -9.30 -23.39 14.58
C ALA A 4 -8.48 -23.38 13.28
N PRO A 5 -8.59 -22.32 12.45
CA PRO A 5 -7.79 -22.24 11.23
C PRO A 5 -6.31 -22.26 11.62
N ALA A 6 -5.55 -23.08 10.88
CA ALA A 6 -4.11 -23.21 11.06
C ALA A 6 -3.45 -21.83 10.94
N ALA A 7 -2.64 -21.47 11.93
CA ALA A 7 -1.78 -20.29 11.89
C ALA A 7 -0.94 -20.35 10.60
N ALA A 8 -1.13 -19.38 9.72
CA ALA A 8 -0.28 -19.20 8.56
C ALA A 8 1.15 -18.96 9.06
N GLN A 9 2.10 -19.74 8.53
CA GLN A 9 3.52 -19.59 8.83
C GLN A 9 3.97 -18.20 8.38
N SER A 10 4.60 -17.42 9.27
CA SER A 10 5.21 -16.15 8.90
C SER A 10 6.35 -16.45 7.94
N SER A 11 6.21 -16.03 6.69
CA SER A 11 7.34 -15.92 5.78
C SER A 11 7.98 -14.56 6.05
N ASP A 12 8.62 -14.44 7.21
CA ASP A 12 9.52 -13.32 7.47
C ASP A 12 10.68 -13.46 6.49
N ILE A 13 10.70 -12.60 5.49
CA ILE A 13 11.88 -12.43 4.65
C ILE A 13 12.97 -11.82 5.56
N ASP A 14 13.96 -12.64 5.85
CA ASP A 14 15.27 -12.28 6.41
C ASP A 14 15.31 -11.58 7.79
N GLY A 15 14.28 -11.75 8.62
CA GLY A 15 14.29 -11.22 10.00
C GLY A 15 14.29 -9.68 10.08
N LYS A 16 13.92 -9.01 8.99
CA LYS A 16 13.60 -7.57 8.91
C LYS A 16 12.11 -7.40 8.56
N GLY A 17 11.24 -8.17 9.22
CA GLY A 17 9.80 -8.05 9.04
C GLY A 17 9.31 -6.66 9.45
N LEU A 18 8.25 -6.17 8.80
CA LEU A 18 7.55 -5.00 9.33
C LEU A 18 6.85 -5.39 10.62
N ASP A 19 7.07 -4.61 11.67
CA ASP A 19 6.33 -4.75 12.91
C ASP A 19 4.87 -4.30 12.74
N SER A 20 3.97 -4.88 13.53
CA SER A 20 2.61 -4.35 13.67
C SER A 20 2.70 -2.90 14.15
N GLY A 21 1.96 -2.00 13.49
CA GLY A 21 2.03 -0.57 13.73
C GLY A 21 2.81 0.21 12.67
N SER A 22 3.69 -0.43 11.88
CA SER A 22 4.37 0.25 10.76
C SER A 22 3.37 0.84 9.77
N ILE A 23 3.66 2.05 9.30
CA ILE A 23 2.77 2.84 8.45
C ILE A 23 3.44 3.14 7.10
N LEU A 24 2.70 2.89 6.03
CA LEU A 24 2.99 3.37 4.68
C LEU A 24 1.89 4.33 4.26
N TRP A 25 2.26 5.54 3.82
CA TRP A 25 1.33 6.43 3.15
C TRP A 25 1.68 6.60 1.67
N ILE A 26 0.64 6.71 0.83
CA ILE A 26 0.75 6.83 -0.63
C ILE A 26 -0.15 7.97 -1.12
N GLU A 27 0.42 8.92 -1.84
CA GLU A 27 -0.32 9.96 -2.57
C GLU A 27 -1.14 9.35 -3.72
N THR A 28 -2.44 9.64 -3.80
CA THR A 28 -3.31 9.02 -4.83
C THR A 28 -3.35 9.80 -6.16
N ARG A 29 -3.21 11.13 -6.10
CA ARG A 29 -3.33 12.07 -7.24
C ARG A 29 -4.62 11.85 -8.05
N ALA A 30 -4.61 12.21 -9.34
CA ALA A 30 -5.77 12.21 -10.22
C ALA A 30 -6.38 10.82 -10.51
N MET A 31 -5.64 9.72 -10.31
CA MET A 31 -6.05 8.33 -10.56
C MET A 31 -6.74 8.07 -11.91
N THR A 32 -6.06 7.43 -12.85
CA THR A 32 -6.61 7.13 -14.18
C THR A 32 -7.25 5.75 -14.20
N GLY A 33 -8.58 5.67 -14.25
CA GLY A 33 -9.35 4.43 -14.40
C GLY A 33 -10.77 4.57 -13.86
N GLY A 34 -11.77 3.92 -14.46
CA GLY A 34 -13.19 4.17 -14.14
C GLY A 34 -13.57 3.98 -12.66
N SER A 35 -12.96 3.00 -11.98
CA SER A 35 -13.20 2.71 -10.56
C SER A 35 -12.27 3.46 -9.59
N ARG A 36 -11.23 4.14 -10.09
CA ARG A 36 -10.23 4.92 -9.31
C ARG A 36 -9.85 4.30 -7.97
N ASN A 37 -9.54 3.01 -7.97
CA ASN A 37 -9.29 2.20 -6.76
C ASN A 37 -8.00 1.38 -6.85
N ILE A 38 -7.09 1.78 -7.74
CA ILE A 38 -5.84 1.07 -8.03
C ILE A 38 -4.66 1.94 -7.61
N LEU A 39 -3.78 1.39 -6.77
CA LEU A 39 -2.51 2.01 -6.40
C LEU A 39 -1.35 1.22 -7.02
N ASP A 40 -0.42 1.93 -7.65
CA ASP A 40 0.84 1.34 -8.09
C ASP A 40 1.76 1.15 -6.88
N LEU A 41 2.38 -0.02 -6.78
CA LEU A 41 3.34 -0.40 -5.77
C LEU A 41 4.67 -0.68 -6.49
N SER A 42 5.50 0.34 -6.69
CA SER A 42 6.73 0.16 -7.46
C SER A 42 7.67 -0.82 -6.79
N LYS A 43 8.54 -1.45 -7.59
CA LYS A 43 9.62 -2.29 -7.09
C LYS A 43 10.71 -1.48 -6.38
N THR A 44 10.95 -0.27 -6.86
CA THR A 44 11.98 0.64 -6.36
C THR A 44 11.39 2.04 -6.22
N ALA A 45 11.93 2.82 -5.28
CA ALA A 45 11.58 4.21 -5.08
C ALA A 45 12.84 5.08 -4.92
N ILE A 46 12.76 6.33 -5.35
CA ILE A 46 13.84 7.31 -5.22
C ILE A 46 13.63 8.10 -3.93
N ILE A 47 14.62 8.08 -3.03
CA ILE A 47 14.55 8.81 -1.77
C ILE A 47 14.46 10.31 -2.04
N ALA A 48 13.45 10.95 -1.46
CA ALA A 48 13.24 12.39 -1.52
C ALA A 48 13.76 13.11 -0.27
N SER A 49 13.58 12.48 0.91
CA SER A 49 14.07 12.98 2.19
C SER A 49 14.19 11.83 3.20
N GLY A 50 15.06 11.97 4.19
CA GLY A 50 15.29 10.95 5.23
C GLY A 50 16.22 9.83 4.75
N SER A 51 16.09 8.64 5.37
CA SER A 51 16.91 7.48 5.03
C SER A 51 16.17 6.17 5.29
N ALA A 52 16.29 5.23 4.36
CA ALA A 52 15.78 3.87 4.51
C ALA A 52 16.75 2.94 5.27
N ALA A 53 17.92 3.42 5.70
CA ALA A 53 18.93 2.61 6.36
C ALA A 53 18.38 1.92 7.62
N GLY A 54 18.71 0.63 7.78
CA GLY A 54 18.23 -0.19 8.90
C GLY A 54 16.74 -0.56 8.84
N THR A 55 16.06 -0.35 7.70
CA THR A 55 14.67 -0.78 7.48
C THR A 55 14.61 -1.93 6.49
N LEU A 56 13.42 -2.54 6.34
CA LEU A 56 13.08 -3.43 5.21
C LEU A 56 13.38 -2.78 3.85
N PHE A 57 13.27 -1.46 3.76
CA PHE A 57 13.34 -0.74 2.50
C PHE A 57 14.77 -0.39 2.08
N GLU A 58 15.77 -0.73 2.90
CA GLU A 58 17.17 -0.44 2.60
C GLU A 58 17.64 -1.12 1.32
N THR A 59 18.45 -0.41 0.53
CA THR A 59 19.19 -0.97 -0.62
C THR A 59 20.67 -0.62 -0.49
N ASP A 60 21.51 -1.20 -1.35
CA ASP A 60 22.94 -0.87 -1.43
C ASP A 60 23.21 0.55 -1.96
N ASN A 61 22.22 1.18 -2.59
CA ASN A 61 22.26 2.54 -3.08
C ASN A 61 21.50 3.49 -2.15
N SER A 62 22.22 4.38 -1.45
CA SER A 62 21.63 5.33 -0.49
C SER A 62 20.66 6.36 -1.08
N SER A 63 20.58 6.49 -2.41
CA SER A 63 19.57 7.34 -3.08
C SER A 63 18.30 6.58 -3.46
N LEU A 64 18.29 5.26 -3.29
CA LEU A 64 17.18 4.37 -3.61
C LEU A 64 16.72 3.59 -2.37
N MET A 65 15.47 3.17 -2.42
CA MET A 65 14.90 2.23 -1.45
C MET A 65 14.05 1.20 -2.20
N GLN A 66 13.76 0.08 -1.56
CA GLN A 66 12.70 -0.81 -2.02
C GLN A 66 11.39 -0.03 -2.12
N GLY A 67 10.61 -0.28 -3.16
CA GLY A 67 9.32 0.38 -3.33
C GLY A 67 8.21 -0.29 -2.50
N CYS A 68 6.96 0.18 -2.63
CA CYS A 68 5.89 -0.21 -1.72
C CYS A 68 5.51 -1.70 -1.71
N ALA A 69 5.90 -2.48 -2.72
CA ALA A 69 5.56 -3.90 -2.79
C ALA A 69 6.02 -4.65 -1.53
N VAL A 70 7.22 -4.35 -1.01
CA VAL A 70 7.78 -5.03 0.15
C VAL A 70 6.99 -4.77 1.44
N PHE A 71 6.37 -3.59 1.59
CA PHE A 71 5.51 -3.28 2.75
C PHE A 71 4.37 -4.30 2.90
N PHE A 72 3.85 -4.79 1.77
CA PHE A 72 2.79 -5.78 1.74
C PHE A 72 3.30 -7.23 1.74
N GLY A 73 4.58 -7.45 2.03
CA GLY A 73 5.22 -8.77 2.02
C GLY A 73 5.23 -9.41 0.63
N ILE A 74 5.43 -8.61 -0.42
CA ILE A 74 5.66 -9.07 -1.79
C ILE A 74 7.16 -9.00 -2.08
N ASP A 75 7.73 -10.09 -2.57
CA ASP A 75 9.02 -10.05 -3.26
C ASP A 75 8.83 -9.27 -4.59
N PRO A 76 9.45 -8.08 -4.75
CA PRO A 76 9.25 -7.25 -5.91
C PRO A 76 9.62 -7.94 -7.23
N GLU A 77 10.53 -8.91 -7.20
CA GLU A 77 11.01 -9.60 -8.40
C GLU A 77 10.18 -10.82 -8.79
N ASN A 78 9.39 -11.38 -7.86
CA ASN A 78 8.53 -12.53 -8.14
C ASN A 78 7.20 -12.11 -8.78
N THR A 79 7.22 -11.72 -10.06
CA THR A 79 6.05 -11.18 -10.78
C THR A 79 4.97 -12.21 -11.14
N GLU A 80 5.13 -13.47 -10.75
CA GLU A 80 4.19 -14.54 -11.08
C GLU A 80 3.15 -14.77 -9.98
N VAL A 81 3.31 -14.14 -8.81
CA VAL A 81 2.39 -14.32 -7.69
C VAL A 81 1.24 -13.31 -7.72
N GLU A 82 0.13 -13.74 -7.13
CA GLU A 82 -0.96 -12.88 -6.72
C GLU A 82 -1.10 -13.01 -5.21
N LYS A 83 -1.41 -11.90 -4.54
CA LYS A 83 -1.63 -11.87 -3.10
C LYS A 83 -2.96 -11.24 -2.77
N GLU A 84 -3.67 -11.85 -1.84
CA GLU A 84 -4.90 -11.29 -1.28
C GLU A 84 -4.61 -10.70 0.09
N ILE A 85 -5.17 -9.52 0.37
CA ILE A 85 -5.07 -8.86 1.67
C ILE A 85 -6.45 -8.46 2.20
N THR A 86 -6.55 -8.37 3.52
CA THR A 86 -7.68 -7.76 4.20
C THR A 86 -7.38 -6.30 4.48
N LEU A 87 -8.34 -5.42 4.17
CA LEU A 87 -8.27 -4.01 4.53
C LEU A 87 -9.39 -3.70 5.53
N ARG A 88 -9.05 -3.22 6.72
CA ARG A 88 -9.99 -2.59 7.64
C ARG A 88 -10.16 -1.14 7.24
N PHE A 89 -11.38 -0.71 6.91
CA PHE A 89 -11.69 0.67 6.55
C PHE A 89 -12.97 1.09 7.28
N GLU A 90 -12.95 2.23 7.97
CA GLU A 90 -14.07 2.70 8.80
C GLU A 90 -14.58 1.63 9.79
N ASN A 91 -13.64 0.89 10.41
CA ASN A 91 -13.88 -0.23 11.33
C ASN A 91 -14.60 -1.45 10.72
N ILE A 92 -14.64 -1.56 9.38
CA ILE A 92 -15.22 -2.71 8.66
C ILE A 92 -14.11 -3.43 7.91
N ASP A 93 -14.06 -4.75 8.02
CA ASP A 93 -13.10 -5.58 7.30
C ASP A 93 -13.61 -5.91 5.90
N TYR A 94 -12.76 -5.64 4.89
CA TYR A 94 -13.02 -5.94 3.49
C TYR A 94 -12.02 -6.99 3.00
N PHE A 95 -12.53 -8.17 2.64
CA PHE A 95 -11.75 -9.32 2.15
C PHE A 95 -11.68 -9.30 0.62
N GLY A 96 -10.68 -9.92 0.00
CA GLY A 96 -10.59 -9.98 -1.47
C GLY A 96 -9.90 -8.80 -2.15
N ASN A 97 -9.18 -7.94 -1.42
CA ASN A 97 -8.33 -6.93 -2.04
C ASN A 97 -7.08 -7.63 -2.60
N LYS A 98 -6.67 -7.28 -3.83
CA LYS A 98 -5.64 -8.06 -4.53
C LYS A 98 -4.44 -7.23 -4.89
N ILE A 99 -3.25 -7.78 -4.70
CA ILE A 99 -1.99 -7.27 -5.20
C ILE A 99 -1.55 -8.17 -6.34
N ILE A 100 -1.43 -7.60 -7.53
CA ILE A 100 -1.06 -8.33 -8.75
C ILE A 100 0.02 -7.59 -9.53
N TYR A 101 0.81 -8.33 -10.30
CA TYR A 101 1.69 -7.76 -11.32
C TYR A 101 1.04 -7.93 -12.70
N PRO A 102 0.55 -6.85 -13.34
CA PRO A 102 -0.10 -6.95 -14.64
C PRO A 102 0.88 -7.42 -15.73
N THR A 103 0.45 -8.34 -16.57
CA THR A 103 1.20 -8.81 -17.76
C THR A 103 0.50 -8.38 -19.06
N GLY A 104 1.21 -8.49 -20.19
CA GLY A 104 0.67 -8.17 -21.51
C GLY A 104 0.92 -6.74 -21.98
N SER A 105 0.26 -6.33 -23.06
CA SER A 105 0.56 -5.11 -23.83
C SER A 105 0.31 -3.78 -23.11
N HIS A 106 -0.33 -3.80 -21.94
CA HIS A 106 -0.64 -2.61 -21.13
C HIS A 106 0.02 -2.67 -19.74
N ALA A 107 0.98 -3.58 -19.55
CA ALA A 107 1.79 -3.64 -18.35
C ALA A 107 2.73 -2.42 -18.29
N ASN A 108 2.75 -1.72 -17.16
CA ASN A 108 3.63 -0.59 -16.89
C ASN A 108 4.81 -0.96 -15.98
N GLY A 109 5.04 -2.26 -15.76
CA GLY A 109 6.16 -2.77 -14.98
C GLY A 109 6.08 -2.51 -13.47
N THR A 110 4.87 -2.45 -12.91
CA THR A 110 4.66 -2.18 -11.48
C THR A 110 3.59 -3.09 -10.88
N TRP A 111 3.74 -3.41 -9.60
CA TRP A 111 2.69 -4.10 -8.85
C TRP A 111 1.50 -3.17 -8.66
N ARG A 112 0.30 -3.74 -8.53
CA ARG A 112 -0.93 -2.97 -8.36
C ARG A 112 -1.74 -3.53 -7.22
N LEU A 113 -2.01 -2.71 -6.21
CA LEU A 113 -3.05 -2.97 -5.23
C LEU A 113 -4.39 -2.55 -5.82
N GLN A 114 -5.29 -3.51 -5.99
CA GLN A 114 -6.67 -3.33 -6.37
C GLN A 114 -7.55 -3.37 -5.12
N ILE A 115 -8.03 -2.19 -4.71
CA ILE A 115 -8.89 -2.03 -3.54
C ILE A 115 -10.33 -2.34 -3.95
N ARG A 116 -10.72 -3.60 -3.86
CA ARG A 116 -12.00 -4.14 -4.37
C ARG A 116 -12.69 -5.11 -3.43
N GLY A 117 -12.27 -5.13 -2.17
CA GLY A 117 -12.75 -6.06 -1.19
C GLY A 117 -14.23 -5.91 -0.85
N THR A 118 -14.77 -6.96 -0.24
CA THR A 118 -16.18 -7.08 0.14
C THR A 118 -16.26 -7.39 1.64
N ALA A 119 -17.15 -6.69 2.34
CA ALA A 119 -17.44 -6.93 3.74
C ALA A 119 -18.36 -8.15 3.91
N ALA A 120 -18.52 -8.62 5.16
CA ALA A 120 -19.33 -9.79 5.48
C ALA A 120 -20.81 -9.67 5.05
N ASP A 121 -21.34 -8.46 4.98
CA ASP A 121 -22.71 -8.15 4.52
C ASP A 121 -22.84 -8.06 2.99
N GLY A 122 -21.76 -8.29 2.24
CA GLY A 122 -21.71 -8.15 0.78
C GLY A 122 -21.42 -6.72 0.29
N THR A 123 -21.24 -5.75 1.18
CA THR A 123 -20.92 -4.37 0.81
C THR A 123 -19.49 -4.28 0.25
N LYS A 124 -19.34 -3.71 -0.95
CA LYS A 124 -18.02 -3.50 -1.59
C LYS A 124 -17.35 -2.22 -1.07
N ILE A 125 -16.05 -2.28 -0.76
CA ILE A 125 -15.26 -1.11 -0.36
C ILE A 125 -15.27 -0.01 -1.43
N THR A 126 -15.34 -0.39 -2.72
CA THR A 126 -15.37 0.55 -3.85
C THR A 126 -16.57 1.49 -3.79
N LYS A 127 -17.67 1.09 -3.14
CA LYS A 127 -18.84 1.96 -2.93
C LYS A 127 -18.44 3.23 -2.17
N TYR A 128 -17.51 3.11 -1.22
CA TYR A 128 -17.01 4.23 -0.44
C TYR A 128 -15.90 4.99 -1.17
N LEU A 129 -15.02 4.29 -1.89
CA LEU A 129 -13.94 4.94 -2.64
C LEU A 129 -14.46 5.76 -3.84
N SER A 130 -15.55 5.31 -4.48
CA SER A 130 -16.17 6.03 -5.59
C SER A 130 -16.99 7.24 -5.13
N SER A 131 -17.60 7.17 -3.95
CA SER A 131 -18.39 8.26 -3.38
C SER A 131 -18.65 8.06 -1.88
N VAL A 132 -18.25 9.04 -1.07
CA VAL A 132 -18.59 9.15 0.35
C VAL A 132 -19.11 10.56 0.61
N LYS A 133 -20.20 10.67 1.39
CA LYS A 133 -20.74 11.97 1.85
C LYS A 133 -20.97 13.01 0.73
N ASN A 134 -21.42 12.55 -0.46
CA ASN A 134 -21.63 13.37 -1.66
C ASN A 134 -20.35 13.93 -2.32
N GLU A 135 -19.16 13.47 -1.95
CA GLU A 135 -17.92 13.77 -2.66
C GLU A 135 -17.71 12.68 -3.75
N PRO A 136 -17.93 12.99 -5.04
CA PRO A 136 -17.54 12.08 -6.10
C PRO A 136 -16.02 11.93 -6.11
N ASP A 137 -15.53 10.75 -6.51
CA ASP A 137 -14.11 10.48 -6.66
C ASP A 137 -13.33 10.64 -5.34
N TYR A 138 -13.95 10.27 -4.21
CA TYR A 138 -13.44 10.47 -2.85
C TYR A 138 -11.97 10.05 -2.65
N PHE A 139 -11.51 9.01 -3.34
CA PHE A 139 -10.12 8.53 -3.22
C PHE A 139 -9.10 9.35 -4.03
N THR A 140 -9.54 10.24 -4.91
CA THR A 140 -8.72 11.04 -5.82
C THR A 140 -8.18 12.27 -5.11
N ASN A 141 -6.92 12.63 -5.34
CA ASN A 141 -6.23 13.75 -4.67
C ASN A 141 -6.32 13.64 -3.14
N LYS A 142 -6.06 12.44 -2.63
CA LYS A 142 -5.99 12.11 -1.20
C LYS A 142 -4.64 11.45 -0.88
N ILE A 143 -4.51 11.03 0.36
CA ILE A 143 -3.40 10.24 0.86
C ILE A 143 -3.98 8.96 1.45
N ALA A 144 -3.60 7.81 0.91
CA ALA A 144 -3.95 6.50 1.43
C ALA A 144 -2.91 6.08 2.46
N VAL A 145 -3.32 5.90 3.71
CA VAL A 145 -2.45 5.51 4.83
C VAL A 145 -2.78 4.08 5.22
N PHE A 146 -1.78 3.21 5.15
CA PHE A 146 -1.86 1.80 5.51
C PHE A 146 -1.10 1.59 6.81
N THR A 147 -1.79 1.18 7.87
CA THR A 147 -1.17 0.74 9.12
C THR A 147 -1.20 -0.77 9.19
N LYS A 148 -0.04 -1.41 9.35
CA LYS A 148 0.03 -2.87 9.47
C LYS A 148 -0.62 -3.32 10.78
N ILE A 149 -1.61 -4.20 10.69
CA ILE A 149 -2.21 -4.84 11.87
C ILE A 149 -1.54 -6.20 12.09
N ASP A 150 -1.47 -7.02 11.04
CA ASP A 150 -0.93 -8.37 11.07
C ASP A 150 -0.39 -8.76 9.67
N VAL A 151 -0.01 -10.02 9.48
CA VAL A 151 0.23 -10.62 8.17
C VAL A 151 -1.02 -10.45 7.31
N ASP A 152 -0.83 -9.82 6.15
CA ASP A 152 -1.84 -9.62 5.11
C ASP A 152 -3.09 -8.87 5.58
N TYR A 153 -2.98 -8.14 6.69
CA TYR A 153 -4.05 -7.38 7.29
C TYR A 153 -3.60 -5.98 7.69
N TYR A 154 -4.28 -4.98 7.11
CA TYR A 154 -3.92 -3.57 7.25
C TYR A 154 -5.15 -2.73 7.53
N GLU A 155 -5.00 -1.69 8.34
CA GLU A 155 -5.95 -0.60 8.39
C GLU A 155 -5.69 0.37 7.24
N LEU A 156 -6.75 0.78 6.55
CA LEU A 156 -6.71 1.85 5.56
C LEU A 156 -7.39 3.09 6.16
N THR A 157 -6.67 4.19 6.21
CA THR A 157 -7.21 5.52 6.49
C THR A 157 -6.99 6.43 5.28
N ILE A 158 -7.97 7.27 4.95
CA ILE A 158 -7.87 8.22 3.84
C ILE A 158 -7.81 9.63 4.41
N TYR A 159 -6.70 10.33 4.15
CA TYR A 159 -6.51 11.72 4.55
C TYR A 159 -6.68 12.67 3.37
N PRO A 160 -7.15 13.91 3.62
CA PRO A 160 -7.10 14.98 2.65
C PRO A 160 -5.63 15.34 2.31
N ILE A 161 -5.41 15.90 1.11
CA ILE A 161 -4.06 16.17 0.59
C ILE A 161 -3.30 17.27 1.37
N ASP A 162 -4.01 18.13 2.09
CA ASP A 162 -3.43 19.17 2.94
C ASP A 162 -2.70 18.61 4.17
N GLU A 163 -2.94 17.34 4.53
CA GLU A 163 -2.19 16.63 5.58
C GLU A 163 -0.82 16.12 5.09
N LEU A 164 -0.49 16.25 3.79
CA LEU A 164 0.74 15.69 3.20
C LEU A 164 2.02 16.18 3.89
N GLU A 165 2.11 17.47 4.20
CA GLU A 165 3.32 18.01 4.83
C GLU A 165 3.51 17.49 6.26
N LYS A 166 2.42 17.24 7.00
CA LYS A 166 2.51 16.63 8.33
C LYS A 166 3.00 15.19 8.25
N LEU A 167 2.46 14.41 7.30
CA LEU A 167 2.90 13.03 7.07
C LEU A 167 4.37 12.97 6.64
N LYS A 168 4.82 13.88 5.77
CA LYS A 168 6.25 13.99 5.41
C LYS A 168 7.14 14.28 6.61
N GLN A 169 6.71 15.17 7.51
CA GLN A 169 7.47 15.51 8.72
C GLN A 169 7.53 14.35 9.73
N ALA A 170 6.48 13.54 9.82
CA ALA A 170 6.45 12.36 10.67
C ALA A 170 7.24 11.17 10.09
N SER A 171 7.56 11.20 8.79
CA SER A 171 8.18 10.08 8.10
C SER A 171 9.66 9.96 8.40
N LYS A 172 10.10 8.72 8.65
CA LYS A 172 11.53 8.35 8.69
C LYS A 172 12.18 8.52 7.32
N VAL A 173 11.44 8.15 6.27
CA VAL A 173 11.85 8.32 4.88
C VAL A 173 10.66 8.67 4.02
N THR A 174 10.87 9.57 3.06
CA THR A 174 9.92 9.86 1.99
C THR A 174 10.59 9.60 0.66
N ALA A 175 9.81 9.13 -0.32
CA ALA A 175 10.33 8.74 -1.61
C ALA A 175 9.31 8.92 -2.72
N TYR A 176 9.79 8.97 -3.96
CA TYR A 176 8.98 8.89 -5.15
C TYR A 176 8.78 7.43 -5.53
N ASN A 177 7.54 6.97 -5.54
CA ASN A 177 7.15 5.58 -5.81
C ASN A 177 7.30 5.24 -7.30
N GLY A 178 8.54 5.05 -7.74
CA GLY A 178 8.94 4.72 -9.09
C GLY A 178 10.25 5.39 -9.51
N PRO A 179 10.59 5.35 -10.80
CA PRO A 179 11.94 5.66 -11.28
C PRO A 179 12.23 7.15 -11.47
N ASN A 180 11.32 8.06 -11.09
CA ASN A 180 11.53 9.49 -11.27
C ASN A 180 10.76 10.33 -10.24
N SER A 181 11.16 11.59 -10.09
CA SER A 181 10.56 12.56 -9.17
C SER A 181 9.13 13.02 -9.54
N LYS A 182 8.60 12.58 -10.69
CA LYS A 182 7.20 12.79 -11.06
C LYS A 182 6.30 11.65 -10.60
N SER A 183 6.84 10.55 -10.07
CA SER A 183 6.04 9.50 -9.44
C SER A 183 5.29 10.03 -8.21
N LYS A 184 4.26 9.27 -7.78
CA LYS A 184 3.49 9.56 -6.56
C LYS A 184 4.43 9.55 -5.35
N LEU A 185 4.22 10.47 -4.40
CA LEU A 185 5.01 10.50 -3.18
C LEU A 185 4.53 9.41 -2.21
N ILE A 186 5.47 8.83 -1.49
CA ILE A 186 5.24 7.87 -0.41
C ILE A 186 6.08 8.25 0.80
N GLY A 187 5.71 7.71 1.96
CA GLY A 187 6.57 7.75 3.12
C GLY A 187 6.27 6.62 4.09
N ILE A 188 7.30 6.34 4.89
CA ILE A 188 7.31 5.28 5.90
C ILE A 188 7.44 5.94 7.26
N ILE A 189 6.53 5.56 8.16
CA ILE A 189 6.59 5.88 9.58
C ILE A 189 6.68 4.53 10.29
N ASP A 190 7.86 4.24 10.84
CA ASP A 190 8.10 3.08 11.68
C ASP A 190 8.30 3.60 13.10
N ASP A 191 7.63 2.98 14.08
CA ASP A 191 7.88 3.20 15.51
C ASP A 191 9.20 2.56 15.97
#